data_AF-A0AAQ3RHM6-F1
#
_entry.id   AF-A0AAQ3RHM6-F1
#
_cell.length_a   1.000
_cell.length_b   1.000
_cell.length_c   1.000
_cell.angle_alpha   90.00
_cell.angle_beta   90.00
_cell.angle_gamma   90.00
#
_symmetry.space_group_name_H-M   'P 1'
#
loop_
_entity.id
_entity.type
_entity.pdbx_description
1 polymer ?
#
loop_
_entity_poly.entity_id
_entity_poly.type
_entity_poly.pdbx_seq_one_letter_code
_entity_poly.pdbx_strand_id
1 'polypeptide(L)'
;MSCYRAPIGQGYGLTETFAGAAFSEWDDYSVGRVGPPLPCCYIKLISWEEGGYLTSDKPMPRGEIVVGGFSVTAGYFKNDEKTKEVFKVDEKGMRWFYTGDIGQFHPDGCLEIIDRKKDIVKLQHGEYISLGKVEAALSSCDYVDNMMVYADPFHNYCVALVVASQQSLEKWAQQAGIDYQDFPDLCNKPQTVKEVLQAISKGRCLLLLSTPPPFIAVTVGVLV
;
A
#
# COMPACT_ATOMS: atom_id res chain seq x y z
N MET A 1 2.41 -8.43 -20.35
CA MET A 1 2.70 -8.08 -21.77
C MET A 1 1.50 -7.32 -22.31
N SER A 2 1.49 -5.99 -22.17
CA SER A 2 0.38 -5.14 -22.63
C SER A 2 0.37 -5.08 -24.16
N CYS A 3 -0.81 -5.25 -24.78
CA CYS A 3 -0.96 -5.31 -26.25
C CYS A 3 -0.89 -3.93 -26.95
N TYR A 4 -0.69 -2.85 -26.20
CA TYR A 4 -0.44 -1.52 -26.74
C TYR A 4 1.03 -1.13 -26.49
N ARG A 5 1.78 -0.84 -27.55
CA ARG A 5 3.16 -0.30 -27.51
C ARG A 5 3.21 1.16 -26.98
N ALA A 6 2.37 1.50 -26.02
CA ALA A 6 2.42 2.79 -25.35
C ALA A 6 3.34 2.68 -24.14
N PRO A 7 4.31 3.60 -23.96
CA PRO A 7 5.08 3.65 -22.72
C PRO A 7 4.13 3.97 -21.57
N ILE A 8 4.24 3.22 -20.47
CA ILE A 8 3.50 3.47 -19.24
C ILE A 8 4.51 4.02 -18.25
N GLY A 9 4.30 5.26 -17.80
CA GLY A 9 5.10 5.88 -16.76
C GLY A 9 4.32 5.93 -15.44
N GLN A 10 5.03 5.76 -14.33
CA GLN A 10 4.50 5.93 -12.99
C GLN A 10 5.00 7.25 -12.42
N GLY A 11 4.07 8.08 -11.96
CA GLY A 11 4.37 9.33 -11.26
C GLY A 11 3.98 9.25 -9.79
N TYR A 12 4.71 9.97 -8.96
CA TYR A 12 4.36 10.19 -7.55
C TYR A 12 4.36 11.68 -7.25
N GLY A 13 3.36 12.12 -6.49
CA GLY A 13 3.27 13.46 -5.96
C GLY A 13 1.97 13.67 -5.20
N LEU A 14 1.87 14.83 -4.55
CA LEU A 14 0.71 15.24 -3.77
C LEU A 14 0.25 16.62 -4.24
N THR A 15 -0.94 17.03 -3.81
CA THR A 15 -1.47 18.38 -4.07
C THR A 15 -0.50 19.45 -3.56
N GLU A 16 0.12 19.20 -2.41
CA GLU A 16 1.10 20.05 -1.74
C GLU A 16 2.45 20.14 -2.48
N THR A 17 2.69 19.27 -3.46
CA THR A 17 3.90 19.27 -4.29
C THR A 17 3.61 19.62 -5.75
N PHE A 18 2.46 20.26 -6.03
CA PHE A 18 2.02 20.60 -7.38
C PHE A 18 1.96 19.37 -8.31
N ALA A 19 1.27 18.33 -7.84
CA ALA A 19 0.98 17.06 -8.50
C ALA A 19 2.17 16.10 -8.70
N GLY A 20 3.39 16.57 -8.91
CA GLY A 20 4.54 15.72 -9.23
C GLY A 20 5.76 15.98 -8.35
N ALA A 21 6.33 14.93 -7.79
CA ALA A 21 7.59 14.91 -7.06
C ALA A 21 8.62 13.98 -7.73
N ALA A 22 8.18 12.82 -8.23
CA ALA A 22 9.01 11.86 -8.96
C ALA A 22 8.24 11.30 -10.16
N PHE A 23 8.96 10.90 -11.22
CA PHE A 23 8.35 10.33 -12.42
C PHE A 23 9.30 9.32 -13.07
N SER A 24 8.78 8.15 -13.47
CA SER A 24 9.58 7.14 -14.17
C SER A 24 9.95 7.59 -15.58
N GLU A 25 11.14 7.22 -16.02
CA GLU A 25 11.56 7.47 -17.39
C GLU A 25 10.72 6.65 -18.39
N TRP A 26 10.63 7.12 -19.63
CA TRP A 26 9.79 6.52 -20.67
C TRP A 26 10.25 5.11 -21.10
N ASP A 27 11.53 4.79 -20.86
CA ASP A 27 12.18 3.52 -21.16
C ASP A 27 12.40 2.66 -19.91
N ASP A 28 11.99 3.13 -18.72
CA ASP A 28 12.02 2.32 -17.49
C ASP A 28 10.75 1.47 -17.38
N TYR A 29 10.90 0.16 -17.60
CA TYR A 29 9.83 -0.83 -17.50
C TYR A 29 9.73 -1.48 -16.10
N SER A 30 10.44 -0.94 -15.12
CA SER A 30 10.45 -1.49 -13.77
C SER A 30 9.13 -1.24 -13.06
N VAL A 31 8.70 -2.22 -12.27
CA VAL A 31 7.42 -2.18 -11.56
C VAL A 31 7.64 -1.83 -10.09
N GLY A 32 6.71 -1.07 -9.49
CA GLY A 32 6.73 -0.72 -8.07
C GLY A 32 7.59 0.50 -7.74
N ARG A 33 8.18 1.16 -8.74
CA ARG A 33 9.04 2.34 -8.55
C ARG A 33 8.42 3.54 -9.25
N VAL A 34 8.62 4.73 -8.69
CA VAL A 34 8.04 5.99 -9.19
C VAL A 34 9.05 6.86 -9.92
N GLY A 35 10.26 6.32 -10.15
CA GLY A 35 11.34 7.00 -10.85
C GLY A 35 12.16 7.98 -9.99
N PRO A 36 13.09 8.71 -10.63
CA PRO A 36 13.89 9.74 -9.95
C PRO A 36 13.05 10.99 -9.61
N PRO A 37 13.55 11.86 -8.72
CA PRO A 37 12.96 13.17 -8.46
C PRO A 37 12.85 14.03 -9.72
N LEU A 38 11.77 14.81 -9.84
CA LEU A 38 11.62 15.80 -10.90
C LEU A 38 12.68 16.92 -10.75
N PRO A 39 13.12 17.58 -11.84
CA PRO A 39 14.16 18.61 -11.78
C PRO A 39 13.87 19.80 -10.87
N CYS A 40 12.59 20.10 -10.61
CA CYS A 40 12.16 21.18 -9.72
C CYS A 40 11.99 20.75 -8.25
N CYS A 41 12.21 19.47 -7.96
CA CYS A 41 11.96 18.83 -6.67
C CYS A 41 13.25 18.31 -6.05
N TYR A 42 13.39 18.52 -4.75
CA TYR A 42 14.38 17.84 -3.92
C TYR A 42 13.65 16.81 -3.07
N ILE A 43 14.15 15.57 -3.01
CA ILE A 43 13.56 14.54 -2.16
C ILE A 43 14.63 14.03 -1.20
N LYS A 44 14.27 13.90 0.08
CA LYS A 44 15.10 13.25 1.10
C LYS A 44 14.25 12.31 1.94
N LEU A 45 14.90 11.33 2.55
CA LEU A 45 14.28 10.45 3.53
C LEU A 45 14.62 10.92 4.95
N ILE A 46 13.63 10.90 5.84
CA ILE A 46 13.80 11.14 7.27
C ILE A 46 13.48 9.85 8.02
N SER A 47 14.37 9.41 8.90
CA SER A 47 14.14 8.21 9.71
C SER A 47 12.87 8.38 10.55
N TRP A 48 12.05 7.34 10.57
CA TRP A 48 10.88 7.24 11.44
C TRP A 48 11.05 6.02 12.35
N GLU A 49 11.64 6.26 13.51
CA GLU A 49 12.05 5.22 14.47
C GLU A 49 10.86 4.43 15.00
N GLU A 50 9.74 5.11 15.27
CA GLU A 50 8.52 4.48 15.78
C GLU A 50 7.97 3.40 14.84
N GLY A 51 8.08 3.61 13.52
CA GLY A 51 7.69 2.64 12.50
C GLY A 51 8.82 1.70 12.06
N GLY A 52 10.03 1.82 12.62
CA GLY A 52 11.17 0.98 12.28
C GLY A 52 11.75 1.24 10.86
N TYR A 53 11.56 2.44 10.32
CA TYR A 53 12.10 2.83 9.01
C TYR A 53 13.27 3.79 9.18
N LEU A 54 14.49 3.32 8.88
CA LEU A 54 15.69 4.07 9.15
C LEU A 54 16.47 4.36 7.87
N THR A 55 17.00 5.58 7.77
CA THR A 55 17.89 5.98 6.67
C THR A 55 19.22 5.22 6.68
N SER A 56 19.54 4.54 7.78
CA SER A 56 20.68 3.63 7.91
C SER A 56 20.42 2.22 7.40
N ASP A 57 19.19 1.88 7.02
CA ASP A 57 18.83 0.55 6.53
C ASP A 57 19.60 0.19 5.26
N LYS A 58 19.91 -1.11 5.11
CA LYS A 58 20.62 -1.67 3.96
C LYS A 58 19.84 -2.85 3.38
N PRO A 59 19.89 -3.08 2.05
CA PRO A 59 20.68 -2.35 1.05
C PRO A 59 20.09 -0.99 0.63
N MET A 60 18.80 -0.76 0.92
CA MET A 60 18.09 0.46 0.53
C MET A 60 17.71 1.25 1.79
N PRO A 61 18.10 2.54 1.89
CA PRO A 61 17.70 3.38 3.00
C PRO A 61 16.19 3.63 2.96
N ARG A 62 15.53 3.61 4.12
CA ARG A 62 14.08 3.80 4.23
C ARG A 62 13.75 4.98 5.12
N GLY A 63 12.60 5.59 4.92
CA GLY A 63 12.15 6.67 5.79
C GLY A 63 10.95 7.41 5.22
N GLU A 64 10.51 8.40 5.97
CA GLU A 64 9.51 9.35 5.49
C GLU A 64 10.06 10.17 4.33
N ILE A 65 9.28 10.21 3.25
CA ILE A 65 9.58 11.01 2.08
C ILE A 65 9.29 12.47 2.42
N VAL A 66 10.29 13.32 2.26
CA VAL A 66 10.16 14.77 2.43
C VAL A 66 10.55 15.45 1.13
N VAL A 67 9.63 16.25 0.60
CA VAL A 67 9.78 16.93 -0.69
C VAL A 67 10.05 18.41 -0.46
N GLY A 68 11.06 18.94 -1.12
CA GLY A 68 11.46 20.35 -1.12
C GLY A 68 11.55 20.89 -2.54
N GLY A 69 11.78 22.21 -2.65
CA GLY A 69 11.92 22.89 -3.93
C GLY A 69 10.73 23.80 -4.27
N PHE A 70 10.72 24.32 -5.49
CA PHE A 70 9.75 25.33 -5.93
C PHE A 70 8.34 24.76 -6.17
N SER A 71 8.22 23.44 -6.23
CA SER A 71 6.94 22.73 -6.36
C SER A 71 6.13 22.67 -5.06
N VAL A 72 6.75 22.97 -3.91
CA VAL A 72 6.09 22.89 -2.60
C VAL A 72 5.19 24.11 -2.39
N THR A 73 3.92 23.86 -2.02
CA THR A 73 2.93 24.91 -1.80
C THR A 73 3.23 25.76 -0.55
N ALA A 74 2.54 26.90 -0.44
CA ALA A 74 2.68 27.80 0.70
C ALA A 74 2.13 27.23 2.03
N GLY A 75 1.25 26.24 1.95
CA GLY A 75 0.56 25.65 3.10
C GLY A 75 -0.94 25.49 2.89
N TYR A 76 -1.64 25.24 3.98
CA TYR A 76 -3.09 25.06 4.00
C TYR A 76 -3.82 26.39 4.26
N PHE A 77 -4.85 26.67 3.45
CA PHE A 77 -5.62 27.90 3.56
C PHE A 77 -6.30 28.02 4.94
N LYS A 78 -6.02 29.12 5.64
CA LYS A 78 -6.54 29.41 7.00
C LYS A 78 -6.27 28.32 8.03
N ASN A 79 -5.20 27.54 7.87
CA ASN A 79 -4.83 26.50 8.82
C ASN A 79 -3.32 26.53 9.09
N ASP A 80 -2.90 27.56 9.81
CA ASP A 80 -1.49 27.80 10.12
C ASP A 80 -0.90 26.72 11.04
N GLU A 81 -1.72 26.12 11.91
CA GLU A 81 -1.30 25.04 12.80
C GLU A 81 -0.87 23.82 12.00
N LYS A 82 -1.75 23.27 11.15
CA LYS A 82 -1.39 22.14 10.27
C LYS A 82 -0.29 22.50 9.29
N THR A 83 -0.24 23.75 8.83
CA THR A 83 0.82 24.20 7.92
C THR A 83 2.18 24.11 8.62
N LYS A 84 2.32 24.59 9.86
CA LYS A 84 3.59 24.53 10.61
C LYS A 84 3.99 23.11 11.01
N GLU A 85 3.00 22.21 11.15
CA GLU A 85 3.25 20.81 11.48
C GLU A 85 4.00 20.08 10.36
N VAL A 86 3.54 20.23 9.11
CA VAL A 86 4.05 19.45 7.97
C VAL A 86 4.93 20.24 6.99
N PHE A 87 4.91 21.58 7.03
CA PHE A 87 5.81 22.42 6.24
C PHE A 87 6.89 23.04 7.14
N LYS A 88 8.15 22.74 6.84
CA LYS A 88 9.31 23.22 7.60
C LYS A 88 10.27 23.95 6.67
N VAL A 89 10.93 24.97 7.18
CA VAL A 89 11.95 25.72 6.43
C VAL A 89 13.31 25.40 7.04
N ASP A 90 14.27 25.01 6.21
CA ASP A 90 15.64 24.76 6.67
C ASP A 90 16.45 26.05 6.83
N GLU A 91 17.67 25.92 7.36
CA GLU A 91 18.58 27.04 7.59
C GLU A 91 18.97 27.80 6.30
N LYS A 92 18.83 27.15 5.13
CA LYS A 92 19.09 27.74 3.81
C LYS A 92 17.86 28.41 3.22
N GLY A 93 16.74 28.42 3.95
CA GLY A 93 15.47 29.01 3.51
C GLY A 93 14.65 28.12 2.58
N MET A 94 15.05 26.86 2.35
CA MET A 94 14.28 25.94 1.52
C MET A 94 13.12 25.35 2.33
N ARG A 95 11.92 25.40 1.73
CA ARG A 95 10.71 24.81 2.29
C ARG A 95 10.65 23.32 1.96
N TRP A 96 10.30 22.54 2.97
CA TRP A 96 10.18 21.09 2.96
C TRP A 96 8.79 20.68 3.43
N PHE A 97 8.13 19.81 2.67
CA PHE A 97 6.85 19.21 2.98
C PHE A 97 7.03 17.76 3.41
N TYR A 98 6.56 17.44 4.61
CA TYR A 98 6.53 16.11 5.19
C TYR A 98 5.28 15.38 4.67
N THR A 99 5.49 14.43 3.76
CA THR A 99 4.39 13.80 3.00
C THR A 99 3.55 12.83 3.83
N GLY A 100 4.13 12.28 4.90
CA GLY A 100 3.57 11.15 5.64
C GLY A 100 3.66 9.81 4.90
N ASP A 101 4.25 9.77 3.70
CA ASP A 101 4.51 8.55 2.96
C ASP A 101 5.91 8.02 3.29
N ILE A 102 6.05 6.69 3.33
CA ILE A 102 7.33 6.03 3.57
C ILE A 102 7.86 5.50 2.25
N GLY A 103 9.12 5.81 1.97
CA GLY A 103 9.79 5.38 0.76
C GLY A 103 11.18 4.83 1.02
N GLN A 104 11.75 4.30 -0.06
CA GLN A 104 13.13 3.87 -0.11
C GLN A 104 13.77 4.29 -1.42
N PHE A 105 15.07 4.59 -1.37
CA PHE A 105 15.84 4.87 -2.57
C PHE A 105 16.56 3.62 -3.05
N HIS A 106 16.43 3.36 -4.34
CA HIS A 106 17.22 2.37 -5.06
C HIS A 106 18.64 2.91 -5.33
N PRO A 107 19.64 2.03 -5.57
CA PRO A 107 21.01 2.46 -5.87
C PRO A 107 21.14 3.34 -7.13
N ASP A 108 20.18 3.25 -8.04
CA ASP A 108 20.07 4.06 -9.26
C ASP A 108 19.43 5.44 -9.03
N GLY A 109 18.97 5.74 -7.82
CA GLY A 109 18.31 6.99 -7.46
C GLY A 109 16.80 6.99 -7.67
N CYS A 110 16.20 5.89 -8.12
CA CYS A 110 14.76 5.78 -8.22
C CYS A 110 14.12 5.64 -6.84
N LEU A 111 13.00 6.34 -6.65
CA LEU A 111 12.19 6.26 -5.45
C LEU A 111 11.17 5.13 -5.56
N GLU A 112 10.94 4.42 -4.47
CA GLU A 112 9.85 3.46 -4.29
C GLU A 112 9.04 3.86 -3.06
N ILE A 113 7.71 3.83 -3.17
CA ILE A 113 6.79 4.09 -2.05
C ILE A 113 6.42 2.74 -1.45
N ILE A 114 6.78 2.53 -0.19
CA ILE A 114 6.67 1.22 0.47
C ILE A 114 5.62 1.18 1.58
N ASP A 115 5.19 2.33 2.08
CA ASP A 115 4.20 2.42 3.15
C ASP A 115 3.65 3.83 3.29
N ARG A 116 2.70 3.99 4.21
CA ARG A 116 2.19 5.31 4.61
C ARG A 116 1.99 5.37 6.11
N LYS A 117 2.52 6.40 6.77
CA LYS A 117 2.52 6.50 8.24
C LYS A 117 1.14 6.28 8.86
N LYS A 118 0.11 6.87 8.27
CA LYS A 118 -1.27 6.79 8.76
C LYS A 118 -1.91 5.40 8.54
N ASP A 119 -1.39 4.63 7.58
CA ASP A 119 -1.89 3.29 7.23
C ASP A 119 -1.12 2.20 8.02
N ILE A 120 -0.12 2.59 8.82
CA ILE A 120 0.52 1.71 9.79
C ILE A 120 -0.25 1.79 11.10
N VAL A 121 -0.85 0.66 11.48
CA VAL A 121 -1.62 0.53 12.71
C VAL A 121 -0.80 -0.22 13.75
N LYS A 122 -0.73 0.36 14.95
CA LYS A 122 -0.19 -0.32 16.13
C LYS A 122 -1.32 -1.09 16.81
N LEU A 123 -1.22 -2.41 16.84
CA LEU A 123 -2.15 -3.25 17.58
C LEU A 123 -1.92 -3.13 19.10
N GLN A 124 -2.87 -3.58 19.93
CA GLN A 124 -2.76 -3.45 21.40
C GLN A 124 -1.49 -4.10 21.97
N HIS A 125 -0.95 -5.12 21.32
CA HIS A 125 0.27 -5.82 21.72
C HIS A 125 1.56 -5.07 21.36
N GLY A 126 1.45 -3.91 20.71
CA GLY A 126 2.58 -3.05 20.34
C GLY A 126 3.22 -3.38 19.00
N GLU A 127 2.69 -4.37 18.26
CA GLU A 127 3.12 -4.71 16.91
C GLU A 127 2.58 -3.70 15.90
N TYR A 128 3.43 -3.30 14.94
CA TYR A 128 3.05 -2.42 13.84
C TYR A 128 2.72 -3.26 12.60
N ILE A 129 1.53 -3.04 12.04
CA ILE A 129 1.08 -3.69 10.82
C ILE A 129 0.92 -2.64 9.73
N SER A 130 1.57 -2.88 8.60
CA SER A 130 1.35 -2.12 7.37
C SER A 130 0.18 -2.73 6.60
N LEU A 131 -0.94 -2.01 6.55
CA LEU A 131 -2.15 -2.49 5.86
C LEU A 131 -1.90 -2.67 4.36
N GLY A 132 -1.21 -1.72 3.72
CA GLY A 132 -0.89 -1.80 2.29
C GLY A 132 -0.02 -3.00 1.92
N LYS A 133 0.91 -3.42 2.79
CA LYS A 133 1.70 -4.64 2.55
C LYS A 133 0.84 -5.91 2.63
N VAL A 134 -0.09 -5.95 3.58
CA VAL A 134 -1.05 -7.07 3.68
C VAL A 134 -1.93 -7.09 2.43
N GLU A 135 -2.48 -5.95 2.03
CA GLU A 135 -3.28 -5.83 0.79
C GLU A 135 -2.50 -6.31 -0.44
N ALA A 136 -1.26 -5.84 -0.64
CA ALA A 136 -0.43 -6.24 -1.77
C ALA A 136 -0.11 -7.74 -1.77
N ALA A 137 0.17 -8.32 -0.59
CA ALA A 137 0.42 -9.75 -0.47
C ALA A 137 -0.82 -10.58 -0.81
N LEU A 138 -1.99 -10.19 -0.29
CA LEU A 138 -3.23 -10.93 -0.47
C LEU A 138 -3.86 -10.72 -1.87
N SER A 139 -3.59 -9.59 -2.51
CA SER A 139 -4.03 -9.29 -3.89
C SER A 139 -3.30 -10.12 -4.95
N SER A 140 -2.27 -10.88 -4.57
CA SER A 140 -1.61 -11.84 -5.47
C SER A 140 -2.41 -13.13 -5.70
N CYS A 141 -3.52 -13.32 -4.99
CA CYS A 141 -4.39 -14.47 -5.14
C CYS A 141 -5.29 -14.34 -6.37
N ASP A 142 -5.31 -15.36 -7.24
CA ASP A 142 -6.10 -15.36 -8.48
C ASP A 142 -7.63 -15.20 -8.26
N TYR A 143 -8.12 -15.49 -7.06
CA TYR A 143 -9.53 -15.32 -6.69
C TYR A 143 -9.88 -13.91 -6.19
N VAL A 144 -8.92 -12.99 -6.11
CA VAL A 144 -9.11 -11.63 -5.58
C VAL A 144 -8.95 -10.63 -6.72
N ASP A 145 -10.01 -9.86 -7.01
CA ASP A 145 -9.94 -8.74 -7.95
C ASP A 145 -9.50 -7.45 -7.24
N ASN A 146 -10.09 -7.16 -6.07
CA ASN A 146 -9.73 -6.02 -5.23
C ASN A 146 -9.81 -6.39 -3.76
N MET A 147 -9.07 -5.67 -2.92
CA MET A 147 -9.07 -5.85 -1.48
C MET A 147 -8.89 -4.54 -0.73
N MET A 148 -9.48 -4.45 0.46
CA MET A 148 -9.18 -3.44 1.46
C MET A 148 -8.96 -4.11 2.81
N VAL A 149 -7.88 -3.77 3.51
CA VAL A 149 -7.64 -4.23 4.88
C VAL A 149 -7.86 -3.07 5.84
N TYR A 150 -8.69 -3.32 6.85
CA TYR A 150 -8.97 -2.41 7.94
C TYR A 150 -8.41 -2.96 9.24
N ALA A 151 -7.78 -2.11 10.05
CA ALA A 151 -7.40 -2.44 11.41
C ALA A 151 -7.80 -1.30 12.35
N ASP A 152 -8.19 -1.69 13.55
CA ASP A 152 -8.50 -0.77 14.64
C ASP A 152 -7.47 -0.99 15.76
N PRO A 153 -6.78 0.06 16.24
CA PRO A 153 -5.84 -0.04 17.36
C PRO A 153 -6.43 -0.68 18.62
N PHE A 154 -7.75 -0.59 18.82
CA PHE A 154 -8.45 -1.19 19.95
C PHE A 154 -8.80 -2.66 19.75
N HIS A 155 -8.49 -3.25 18.60
CA HIS A 155 -8.73 -4.65 18.29
C HIS A 155 -7.41 -5.36 17.98
N ASN A 156 -7.36 -6.67 18.27
CA ASN A 156 -6.17 -7.51 18.06
C ASN A 156 -6.18 -8.24 16.72
N TYR A 157 -7.00 -7.78 15.77
CA TYR A 157 -7.19 -8.41 14.49
C TYR A 157 -7.42 -7.35 13.41
N CYS A 158 -7.09 -7.71 12.17
CA CYS A 158 -7.43 -6.93 10.99
C CYS A 158 -8.60 -7.60 10.27
N VAL A 159 -9.42 -6.80 9.59
CA VAL A 159 -10.53 -7.26 8.76
C VAL A 159 -10.20 -6.97 7.31
N ALA A 160 -10.24 -7.98 6.44
CA ALA A 160 -10.06 -7.81 5.01
C ALA A 160 -11.41 -7.90 4.29
N LEU A 161 -11.77 -6.85 3.57
CA LEU A 161 -12.88 -6.82 2.63
C LEU A 161 -12.35 -7.24 1.27
N VAL A 162 -12.92 -8.30 0.70
CA VAL A 162 -12.39 -8.94 -0.52
C VAL A 162 -13.46 -8.89 -1.60
N VAL A 163 -13.11 -8.31 -2.75
CA VAL A 163 -13.90 -8.42 -3.98
C VAL A 163 -13.39 -9.63 -4.74
N ALA A 164 -14.24 -10.64 -4.85
CA ALA A 164 -13.87 -11.89 -5.47
C ALA A 164 -13.86 -11.78 -7.00
N SER A 165 -12.88 -12.42 -7.63
CA SER A 165 -12.76 -12.45 -9.08
C SER A 165 -13.81 -13.37 -9.70
N GLN A 166 -14.78 -12.78 -10.39
CA GLN A 166 -15.88 -13.52 -11.00
C GLN A 166 -15.35 -14.56 -12.00
N GLN A 167 -14.43 -14.16 -12.87
CA GLN A 167 -13.88 -15.05 -13.90
C GLN A 167 -13.14 -16.25 -13.30
N SER A 168 -12.31 -16.03 -12.30
CA SER A 168 -11.53 -17.10 -11.65
C SER A 168 -12.44 -18.05 -10.86
N LEU A 169 -13.42 -17.51 -10.12
CA LEU A 169 -14.35 -18.32 -9.34
C LEU A 169 -15.30 -19.14 -10.20
N GLU A 170 -15.87 -18.57 -11.26
CA GLU A 170 -16.75 -19.32 -12.17
C GLU A 170 -15.98 -20.44 -12.88
N LYS A 171 -14.74 -20.16 -13.31
CA LYS A 171 -13.87 -21.18 -13.91
C LYS A 171 -13.57 -22.32 -12.94
N TRP A 172 -13.26 -22.01 -11.68
CA TRP A 172 -13.07 -23.02 -10.65
C TRP A 172 -14.35 -23.81 -10.36
N ALA A 173 -15.50 -23.13 -10.24
CA ALA A 173 -16.80 -23.76 -9.98
C ALA A 173 -17.18 -24.76 -11.08
N GLN A 174 -16.96 -24.42 -12.35
CA GLN A 174 -17.15 -25.33 -13.48
C GLN A 174 -16.24 -26.56 -13.40
N GLN A 175 -14.98 -26.39 -13.00
CA GLN A 175 -14.03 -27.50 -12.85
C GLN A 175 -14.36 -28.40 -11.64
N ALA A 176 -14.84 -27.80 -10.56
CA ALA A 176 -15.25 -28.49 -9.35
C ALA A 176 -16.66 -29.11 -9.44
N GLY A 177 -17.42 -28.82 -10.50
CA GLY A 177 -18.80 -29.29 -10.67
C GLY A 177 -19.77 -28.69 -9.65
N ILE A 178 -19.58 -27.41 -9.29
CA ILE A 178 -20.44 -26.70 -8.33
C ILE A 178 -21.57 -26.02 -9.10
N ASP A 179 -22.80 -26.42 -8.81
CA ASP A 179 -24.00 -25.77 -9.33
C ASP A 179 -24.30 -24.46 -8.56
N TYR A 180 -24.53 -23.38 -9.30
CA TYR A 180 -24.91 -22.06 -8.76
C TYR A 180 -25.95 -21.37 -9.66
N GLN A 181 -26.79 -20.51 -9.07
CA GLN A 181 -27.81 -19.74 -9.80
C GLN A 181 -27.25 -18.45 -10.39
N ASP A 182 -26.50 -17.70 -9.57
CA ASP A 182 -25.86 -16.44 -9.90
C ASP A 182 -24.54 -16.30 -9.14
N PHE A 183 -23.77 -15.26 -9.45
CA PHE A 183 -22.48 -15.02 -8.82
C PHE A 183 -22.57 -14.80 -7.29
N PRO A 184 -23.55 -14.03 -6.75
CA PRO A 184 -23.79 -13.96 -5.31
C PRO A 184 -24.02 -15.33 -4.64
N ASP A 185 -24.83 -16.22 -5.24
CA ASP A 185 -25.04 -17.58 -4.73
C ASP A 185 -23.72 -18.35 -4.70
N LEU A 186 -22.92 -18.28 -5.77
CA LEU A 186 -21.60 -18.92 -5.81
C LEU A 186 -20.69 -18.43 -4.68
N CYS A 187 -20.65 -17.12 -4.42
CA CYS A 187 -19.83 -16.53 -3.36
C CYS A 187 -20.26 -16.96 -1.94
N ASN A 188 -21.56 -17.16 -1.72
CA ASN A 188 -22.11 -17.55 -0.43
C ASN A 188 -21.97 -19.05 -0.13
N LYS A 189 -21.60 -19.88 -1.11
CA LYS A 189 -21.42 -21.32 -0.87
C LYS A 189 -20.23 -21.59 0.06
N PRO A 190 -20.39 -22.44 1.09
CA PRO A 190 -19.31 -22.76 2.04
C PRO A 190 -18.06 -23.36 1.37
N GLN A 191 -18.24 -24.07 0.26
CA GLN A 191 -17.16 -24.66 -0.53
C GLN A 191 -16.30 -23.57 -1.17
N THR A 192 -16.94 -22.55 -1.76
CA THR A 192 -16.28 -21.39 -2.37
C THR A 192 -15.49 -20.60 -1.34
N VAL A 193 -16.12 -20.27 -0.20
CA VAL A 193 -15.45 -19.55 0.89
C VAL A 193 -14.22 -20.32 1.37
N LYS A 194 -14.33 -21.65 1.52
CA LYS A 194 -13.22 -22.49 1.95
C LYS A 194 -12.08 -22.52 0.94
N GLU A 195 -12.36 -22.62 -0.35
CA GLU A 195 -11.35 -22.59 -1.41
C GLU A 195 -10.60 -21.25 -1.41
N VAL A 196 -11.34 -20.14 -1.40
CA VAL A 196 -10.76 -18.79 -1.41
C VAL A 196 -9.87 -18.58 -0.17
N LEU A 197 -10.35 -18.96 1.02
CA LEU A 197 -9.55 -18.90 2.25
C LEU A 197 -8.29 -19.78 2.18
N GLN A 198 -8.39 -20.97 1.59
CA GLN A 198 -7.24 -21.86 1.39
C GLN A 198 -6.24 -21.29 0.39
N ALA A 199 -6.71 -20.65 -0.68
CA ALA A 199 -5.84 -20.01 -1.67
C ALA A 199 -5.12 -18.80 -1.08
N ILE A 200 -5.84 -17.93 -0.37
CA ILE A 200 -5.30 -16.77 0.33
C ILE A 200 -4.25 -17.20 1.37
N SER A 201 -4.47 -18.29 2.10
CA SER A 201 -3.50 -18.81 3.08
C SER A 201 -2.29 -19.53 2.47
N LYS A 202 -2.39 -20.02 1.22
CA LYS A 202 -1.27 -20.64 0.48
C LYS A 202 -0.35 -19.62 -0.18
N GLY A 203 -0.86 -18.42 -0.49
CA GLY A 203 -0.06 -17.29 -0.95
C GLY A 203 1.00 -16.95 0.10
N ARG A 204 2.28 -17.12 -0.25
CA ARG A 204 3.42 -16.97 0.67
C ARG A 204 3.56 -15.53 1.16
N CYS A 205 2.77 -15.09 2.13
CA CYS A 205 3.13 -14.06 3.11
C CYS A 205 1.99 -13.83 4.12
N LEU A 206 1.67 -14.84 4.93
CA LEU A 206 1.12 -14.57 6.24
C LEU A 206 1.79 -15.52 7.23
N LEU A 207 2.57 -14.96 8.16
CA LEU A 207 2.53 -15.47 9.52
C LEU A 207 1.05 -15.35 9.95
N LEU A 208 0.25 -16.37 9.63
CA LEU A 208 -0.85 -16.72 10.49
C LEU A 208 -0.17 -17.03 11.81
N LEU A 209 -0.15 -16.06 12.73
CA LEU A 209 0.08 -16.35 14.14
C LEU A 209 -1.02 -17.34 14.52
N SER A 210 -0.69 -18.63 14.41
CA SER A 210 -1.48 -19.71 14.95
C SER A 210 -1.41 -19.57 16.46
N THR A 211 -2.39 -18.91 17.06
CA THR A 211 -2.67 -19.05 18.49
C THR A 211 -4.01 -19.76 18.68
N PRO A 212 -4.16 -20.54 19.77
CA PRO A 212 -5.24 -21.52 19.91
C PRO A 212 -6.61 -20.83 20.10
N PRO A 213 -7.73 -21.57 19.93
CA PRO A 213 -9.10 -21.06 20.05
C PRO A 213 -9.35 -20.34 21.39
N PRO A 214 -10.25 -19.33 21.44
CA PRO A 214 -11.53 -19.31 20.70
C PRO A 214 -11.82 -18.02 19.91
N PHE A 215 -10.98 -17.56 18.98
CA PHE A 215 -11.34 -16.36 18.19
C PHE A 215 -10.97 -16.51 16.71
N ILE A 216 -12.00 -16.60 15.87
CA ILE A 216 -11.91 -16.53 14.41
C ILE A 216 -12.29 -15.10 14.02
N ALA A 217 -11.37 -14.36 13.39
CA ALA A 217 -11.67 -13.15 12.65
C ALA A 217 -10.99 -13.24 11.28
N VAL A 218 -11.64 -13.99 10.38
CA VAL A 218 -11.58 -13.70 8.95
C VAL A 218 -13.02 -13.49 8.53
N THR A 219 -13.53 -12.27 8.72
CA THR A 219 -14.79 -11.91 8.07
C THR A 219 -14.43 -11.53 6.64
N VAL A 220 -14.30 -12.54 5.77
CA VAL A 220 -14.42 -12.36 4.32
C VAL A 220 -15.87 -11.96 4.07
N GLY A 221 -16.18 -10.69 4.30
CA GLY A 221 -17.35 -10.08 3.69
C GLY A 221 -17.02 -9.93 2.22
N VAL A 222 -17.42 -10.91 1.41
CA VAL A 222 -17.50 -10.68 -0.04
C VAL A 222 -18.61 -9.63 -0.21
N LEU A 223 -18.22 -8.37 -0.37
CA LEU A 223 -19.13 -7.35 -0.85
C LEU A 223 -19.38 -7.68 -2.32
N VAL A 224 -20.57 -8.21 -2.61
CA VAL A 224 -21.11 -8.36 -3.95
C VAL A 224 -21.91 -7.12 -4.31
#